data_AF-A0A2H0U140-F1
#
_entry.id   AF-A0A2H0U140-F1
#
_cell.length_a   1.000
_cell.length_b   1.000
_cell.length_c   1.000
_cell.angle_alpha   90.00
_cell.angle_beta   90.00
_cell.angle_gamma   90.00
#
_symmetry.space_group_name_H-M   'P 1'
#
loop_
_entity.id
_entity.type
_entity.pdbx_description
1 polymer ?
#
loop_
_entity_poly.entity_id
_entity_poly.type
_entity_poly.pdbx_seq_one_letter_code
_entity_poly.pdbx_strand_id
1 'polypeptide(L)'
;MKSNHLKIYFLLSGFLFVFDQILKYLAFHHQNFKFYILKTWLGWEYFPNPGIAFSLPVPQVAILLLTPLILIALAYWWYKNKHKTNNFYLGVCLIFAGAISNLIDRVFFSITIDYFRVLTSVMNLADITIIIGAILLLSKANKKKT
;
A
#
# COMPACT_ATOMS: atom_id res chain seq x y z
N MET A 1 -12.55 -1.97 -22.28
CA MET A 1 -12.62 -0.91 -21.24
C MET A 1 -12.26 0.41 -21.90
N LYS A 2 -13.02 1.50 -21.70
CA LYS A 2 -12.62 2.81 -22.25
C LYS A 2 -11.28 3.21 -21.64
N SER A 3 -10.29 3.55 -22.47
CA SER A 3 -8.91 3.93 -22.09
C SER A 3 -8.84 4.92 -20.91
N ASN A 4 -9.84 5.79 -20.79
CA ASN A 4 -9.93 6.82 -19.76
C ASN A 4 -9.97 6.27 -18.31
N HIS A 5 -10.61 5.13 -18.04
CA HIS A 5 -10.68 4.60 -16.67
C HIS A 5 -9.32 4.13 -16.17
N LEU A 6 -8.53 3.51 -17.04
CA LEU A 6 -7.19 3.04 -16.68
C LEU A 6 -6.28 4.22 -16.34
N LYS A 7 -6.34 5.29 -17.13
CA LYS A 7 -5.61 6.54 -16.85
C LYS A 7 -5.99 7.10 -15.47
N ILE A 8 -7.28 7.12 -15.15
CA ILE A 8 -7.77 7.59 -13.84
C ILE A 8 -7.21 6.72 -12.71
N TYR A 9 -7.23 5.40 -12.84
CA TYR A 9 -6.68 4.51 -11.80
C TYR A 9 -5.18 4.68 -11.62
N PHE A 10 -4.42 4.84 -12.71
CA PHE A 10 -2.99 5.15 -12.63
C PHE A 10 -2.71 6.48 -11.94
N LEU A 11 -3.45 7.53 -12.29
CA LEU A 11 -3.29 8.85 -11.67
C LEU A 11 -3.65 8.82 -10.18
N LEU A 12 -4.74 8.13 -9.82
CA LEU A 12 -5.14 7.95 -8.43
C LEU A 12 -4.08 7.20 -7.63
N SER A 13 -3.62 6.04 -8.12
CA SER A 13 -2.60 5.24 -7.46
C SER A 13 -1.25 5.97 -7.37
N GLY A 14 -0.87 6.72 -8.42
CA GLY A 14 0.32 7.57 -8.41
C GLY A 14 0.22 8.70 -7.39
N PHE A 15 -0.94 9.35 -7.29
CA PHE A 15 -1.21 10.36 -6.25
C PHE A 15 -1.08 9.76 -4.85
N LEU A 16 -1.70 8.60 -4.60
CA LEU A 16 -1.63 7.93 -3.29
C LEU A 16 -0.20 7.52 -2.93
N PHE A 17 0.58 7.04 -3.91
CA PHE A 17 2.00 6.75 -3.74
C PHE A 17 2.81 7.99 -3.34
N VAL A 18 2.67 9.09 -4.09
CA VAL A 18 3.38 10.35 -3.79
C VAL A 18 2.96 10.90 -2.42
N PHE A 19 1.66 10.85 -2.14
CA PHE A 19 1.13 11.34 -0.87
C PHE A 19 1.65 10.51 0.31
N ASP A 20 1.70 9.19 0.20
CA ASP A 20 2.32 8.33 1.22
C ASP A 20 3.79 8.66 1.46
N GLN A 21 4.59 8.84 0.39
CA GLN A 21 6.00 9.23 0.50
C GLN A 21 6.19 10.61 1.19
N ILE A 22 5.30 11.57 0.92
CA ILE A 22 5.30 12.86 1.63
C ILE A 22 4.99 12.67 3.12
N LEU A 23 3.98 11.87 3.47
CA LEU A 23 3.62 11.60 4.86
C LEU A 23 4.75 10.89 5.61
N LYS A 24 5.42 9.92 4.96
CA LYS A 24 6.61 9.24 5.49
C LYS A 24 7.76 10.20 5.72
N TYR A 25 8.04 11.08 4.76
CA TYR A 25 9.05 12.12 4.91
C TYR A 25 8.76 13.01 6.12
N LEU A 26 7.52 13.48 6.27
CA LEU A 26 7.11 14.31 7.40
C LEU A 26 7.28 13.57 8.74
N ALA A 27 6.86 12.31 8.82
CA ALA A 27 6.99 11.48 10.02
C ALA A 27 8.46 11.23 10.39
N PHE A 28 9.29 10.89 9.39
CA PHE A 28 10.70 10.59 9.57
C PHE A 28 11.51 11.81 10.03
N HIS A 29 11.18 13.00 9.55
CA HIS A 29 11.86 14.25 9.95
C HIS A 29 11.34 14.85 11.26
N HIS A 30 10.14 14.45 11.71
CA HIS A 30 9.53 14.95 12.95
C HIS A 30 9.23 13.80 13.91
N GLN A 31 10.25 13.00 14.26
CA GLN A 31 10.08 11.76 15.03
C GLN A 31 9.46 11.96 16.42
N ASN A 32 9.69 13.13 17.03
CA ASN A 32 9.15 13.48 18.35
C ASN A 32 7.72 14.05 18.27
N PHE A 33 7.22 14.38 17.08
CA PHE A 33 5.88 14.91 16.91
C PHE A 33 4.83 13.79 17.03
N LYS A 34 3.94 13.94 17.99
CA LYS A 34 2.80 13.05 18.21
C LYS A 34 1.52 13.86 18.39
N PHE A 35 0.46 13.44 17.72
CA PHE A 35 -0.83 14.09 17.81
C PHE A 35 -1.94 13.03 17.86
N TYR A 36 -2.80 13.10 18.85
CA TYR A 36 -3.84 12.11 19.08
C TYR A 36 -5.22 12.75 18.93
N ILE A 37 -6.02 12.21 18.00
CA ILE A 37 -7.38 12.65 17.72
C ILE A 37 -8.34 12.07 18.76
N LEU A 38 -8.20 10.77 19.06
CA LEU A 38 -9.07 10.06 20.01
C LEU A 38 -8.25 9.18 20.95
N LYS A 39 -7.88 9.75 22.11
CA LYS A 39 -6.97 9.12 23.08
C LYS A 39 -5.74 8.53 22.36
N THR A 40 -5.10 7.52 22.93
CA THR A 40 -4.00 6.78 22.28
C THR A 40 -4.49 5.79 21.23
N TRP A 41 -5.73 5.87 20.73
CA TRP A 41 -6.27 4.92 19.75
C TRP A 41 -6.25 5.44 18.32
N LEU A 42 -6.29 6.75 18.11
CA LEU A 42 -6.29 7.32 16.77
C LEU A 42 -5.41 8.56 16.74
N GLY A 43 -4.41 8.58 15.86
CA GLY A 43 -3.52 9.71 15.79
C GLY A 43 -2.35 9.55 14.82
N TRP A 44 -1.42 10.47 14.94
CA TRP A 44 -0.16 10.54 14.24
C TRP A 44 0.98 10.29 15.22
N GLU A 45 1.86 9.35 14.89
CA GLU A 45 3.16 9.21 15.53
C GLU A 45 4.12 8.45 14.63
N TYR A 46 5.39 8.85 14.60
CA TYR A 46 6.43 8.11 13.90
C TYR A 46 6.67 6.74 14.55
N PHE A 47 6.63 5.68 13.74
CA PHE A 47 6.92 4.32 14.15
C PHE A 47 7.81 3.62 13.11
N PRO A 48 9.08 3.33 13.42
CA PRO A 48 9.96 2.57 12.54
C PRO A 48 9.62 1.08 12.61
N ASN A 49 9.05 0.52 11.54
CA ASN A 49 8.60 -0.86 11.51
C ASN A 49 9.61 -1.76 10.76
N PRO A 50 10.40 -2.60 11.46
CA PRO A 50 11.34 -3.51 10.83
C PRO A 50 10.65 -4.75 10.22
N GLY A 51 9.41 -5.02 10.60
CA GLY A 51 8.62 -6.15 10.12
C GLY A 51 7.78 -5.82 8.89
N ILE A 52 6.66 -6.53 8.76
CA ILE A 52 5.57 -6.20 7.82
C ILE A 52 4.40 -5.57 8.58
N ALA A 53 3.21 -5.49 7.95
CA ALA A 53 2.00 -5.02 8.62
C ALA A 53 1.79 -5.71 9.98
N PHE A 54 1.27 -4.95 10.96
CA PHE A 54 1.10 -5.37 12.37
C PHE A 54 2.41 -5.77 13.06
N SER A 55 3.55 -5.26 12.59
CA SER A 55 4.89 -5.56 13.12
C SER A 55 5.21 -7.06 13.17
N LEU A 56 4.62 -7.86 12.26
CA LEU A 56 4.93 -9.27 12.18
C LEU A 56 6.42 -9.45 11.83
N PRO A 57 7.18 -10.23 12.62
CA PRO A 57 8.61 -10.39 12.42
C PRO A 57 8.86 -11.25 11.18
N VAL A 58 9.31 -10.62 10.10
CA VAL A 58 9.74 -11.30 8.87
C VAL A 58 11.17 -10.85 8.58
N PRO A 59 12.10 -11.78 8.25
CA PRO A 59 13.46 -11.40 7.91
C PRO A 59 13.48 -10.37 6.78
N GLN A 60 14.23 -9.29 6.94
CA GLN A 60 14.29 -8.19 5.97
C GLN A 60 14.66 -8.68 4.56
N VAL A 61 15.60 -9.62 4.47
CA VAL A 61 16.00 -10.27 3.21
C VAL A 61 14.81 -10.96 2.53
N ALA A 62 13.97 -11.64 3.30
CA ALA A 62 12.78 -12.28 2.76
C ALA A 62 11.80 -11.24 2.19
N ILE A 63 11.60 -10.11 2.88
CA ILE A 63 10.70 -9.05 2.39
C ILE A 63 11.24 -8.43 1.09
N LEU A 64 12.53 -8.09 1.05
CA LEU A 64 13.19 -7.49 -0.11
C LEU A 64 13.17 -8.42 -1.35
N LEU A 65 13.12 -9.74 -1.15
CA LEU A 65 13.00 -10.72 -2.25
C LEU A 65 11.55 -11.01 -2.63
N LEU A 66 10.67 -11.18 -1.63
CA LEU A 66 9.28 -11.57 -1.86
C LEU A 66 8.45 -10.43 -2.44
N THR A 67 8.65 -9.18 -2.01
CA THR A 67 7.87 -8.05 -2.52
C THR A 67 8.02 -7.86 -4.04
N PRO A 68 9.24 -7.78 -4.61
CA PRO A 68 9.41 -7.72 -6.06
C PRO A 68 8.84 -8.96 -6.78
N LEU A 69 9.03 -10.16 -6.20
CA LEU A 69 8.50 -11.40 -6.79
C LEU A 69 6.97 -11.38 -6.89
N ILE A 70 6.28 -10.93 -5.84
CA ILE A 70 4.82 -10.78 -5.81
C ILE A 70 4.38 -9.74 -6.85
N LEU A 71 5.10 -8.62 -6.96
CA LEU A 71 4.79 -7.59 -7.98
C LEU A 71 4.97 -8.12 -9.41
N ILE A 72 6.03 -8.89 -9.68
CA ILE A 72 6.24 -9.54 -10.98
C ILE A 72 5.10 -10.53 -11.27
N ALA A 73 4.73 -11.36 -10.29
CA ALA A 73 3.62 -12.30 -10.43
C ALA A 73 2.30 -11.56 -10.72
N LEU A 74 2.05 -10.43 -10.05
CA LEU A 74 0.86 -9.62 -10.25
C LEU A 74 0.84 -8.93 -11.62
N ALA A 75 1.99 -8.43 -12.10
CA ALA A 75 2.14 -7.91 -13.47
C ALA A 75 1.90 -9.01 -14.52
N TYR A 76 2.43 -10.21 -14.29
CA TYR A 76 2.19 -11.35 -15.17
C TYR A 76 0.72 -11.77 -15.19
N TRP A 77 0.06 -11.80 -14.02
CA TRP A 77 -1.38 -12.08 -13.92
C TRP A 77 -2.21 -11.01 -14.63
N TRP A 78 -1.84 -9.74 -14.50
CA TRP A 78 -2.39 -8.67 -15.31
C TRP A 78 -2.19 -8.94 -16.79
N TYR A 79 -0.99 -9.27 -17.26
CA TYR A 79 -0.78 -9.53 -18.68
C TYR A 79 -1.66 -10.68 -19.20
N LYS A 80 -1.75 -11.79 -18.47
CA LYS A 80 -2.46 -13.01 -18.90
C LYS A 80 -3.99 -12.93 -18.77
N ASN A 81 -4.53 -12.19 -17.80
CA ASN A 81 -5.96 -12.19 -17.57
C ASN A 81 -6.73 -11.50 -18.72
N LYS A 82 -7.56 -12.25 -19.44
CA LYS A 82 -8.35 -11.74 -20.58
C LYS A 82 -9.64 -11.03 -20.15
N HIS A 83 -10.15 -11.30 -18.94
CA HIS A 83 -11.42 -10.77 -18.44
C HIS A 83 -11.19 -9.88 -17.21
N LYS A 84 -10.63 -8.70 -17.45
CA LYS A 84 -10.33 -7.72 -16.40
C LYS A 84 -11.53 -6.80 -16.14
N THR A 85 -11.92 -6.68 -14.87
CA THR A 85 -12.94 -5.73 -14.42
C THR A 85 -12.32 -4.44 -13.89
N ASN A 86 -13.12 -3.40 -13.69
CA ASN A 86 -12.65 -2.16 -13.06
C ASN A 86 -11.99 -2.42 -11.69
N ASN A 87 -12.58 -3.30 -10.87
CA ASN A 87 -12.01 -3.70 -9.58
C ASN A 87 -10.65 -4.38 -9.74
N PHE A 88 -10.48 -5.22 -10.78
CA PHE A 88 -9.19 -5.81 -11.10
C PHE A 88 -8.13 -4.73 -11.41
N TYR A 89 -8.46 -3.80 -12.31
CA TYR A 89 -7.53 -2.75 -12.72
C TYR A 89 -7.14 -1.85 -11.54
N LEU A 90 -8.12 -1.32 -10.82
CA LEU A 90 -7.89 -0.47 -9.66
C LEU A 90 -7.14 -1.24 -8.55
N GLY A 91 -7.53 -2.48 -8.28
CA GLY A 91 -6.92 -3.30 -7.25
C GLY A 91 -5.43 -3.55 -7.48
N VAL A 92 -5.03 -3.92 -8.70
CA VAL A 92 -3.62 -4.08 -9.04
C VAL A 92 -2.88 -2.73 -8.96
N CYS A 93 -3.44 -1.64 -9.50
CA CYS A 93 -2.79 -0.31 -9.42
C CYS A 93 -2.54 0.12 -7.96
N LEU A 94 -3.49 -0.10 -7.05
CA LEU A 94 -3.35 0.20 -5.63
C LEU A 94 -2.29 -0.67 -4.94
N ILE A 95 -2.27 -1.97 -5.20
CA ILE A 95 -1.24 -2.86 -4.64
C ILE A 95 0.16 -2.45 -5.12
N PHE A 96 0.32 -2.15 -6.40
CA PHE A 96 1.60 -1.67 -6.94
C PHE A 96 2.06 -0.38 -6.26
N ALA A 97 1.17 0.62 -6.14
CA ALA A 97 1.49 1.88 -5.49
C ALA A 97 1.95 1.69 -4.03
N GLY A 98 1.18 0.97 -3.22
CA GLY A 98 1.54 0.76 -1.83
C GLY A 98 2.80 -0.12 -1.65
N ALA A 99 2.90 -1.22 -2.40
CA ALA A 99 4.05 -2.12 -2.29
C ALA A 99 5.36 -1.46 -2.73
N ILE A 100 5.33 -0.64 -3.79
CA ILE A 100 6.52 0.12 -4.22
C ILE A 100 6.89 1.15 -3.16
N SER A 101 5.92 1.89 -2.60
CA SER A 101 6.21 2.85 -1.52
C SER A 101 6.89 2.18 -0.32
N ASN A 102 6.36 1.05 0.14
CA ASN A 102 6.92 0.28 1.25
C ASN A 102 8.26 -0.40 0.92
N LEU A 103 8.52 -0.70 -0.36
CA LEU A 103 9.79 -1.25 -0.82
C LEU A 103 10.88 -0.17 -0.86
N ILE A 104 10.55 1.05 -1.29
CA ILE A 104 11.47 2.20 -1.25
C ILE A 104 12.01 2.39 0.16
N ASP A 105 11.13 2.48 1.17
CA ASP A 105 11.58 2.66 2.55
C ASP A 105 12.54 1.55 3.00
N ARG A 106 12.24 0.30 2.65
CA ARG A 106 13.07 -0.84 3.04
C ARG A 106 14.43 -0.83 2.36
N VAL A 107 14.51 -0.38 1.11
CA VAL A 107 15.77 -0.27 0.37
C VAL A 107 16.65 0.84 0.96
N PHE A 108 16.07 1.98 1.34
CA PHE A 108 16.85 3.14 1.81
C PHE A 108 17.09 3.15 3.33
N PHE A 109 16.15 2.65 4.13
CA PHE A 109 16.16 2.77 5.59
C PHE A 109 16.12 1.43 6.33
N SER A 110 16.00 0.30 5.61
CA SER A 110 15.85 -1.04 6.21
C SER A 110 14.60 -1.24 7.08
N ILE A 111 13.65 -0.31 7.04
CA ILE A 111 12.38 -0.33 7.78
C ILE A 111 11.25 0.16 6.87
N THR A 112 10.01 0.01 7.33
CA THR A 112 8.88 0.81 6.82
C THR A 112 8.64 1.97 7.76
N ILE A 113 8.38 3.15 7.21
CA ILE A 113 8.00 4.31 8.03
C ILE A 113 6.48 4.28 8.21
N ASP A 114 6.03 3.94 9.42
CA ASP A 114 4.62 4.01 9.79
C ASP A 114 4.35 5.31 10.56
N TYR A 115 3.15 5.87 10.40
CA TYR A 115 2.84 7.20 10.96
C TYR A 115 1.41 7.37 11.46
N PHE A 116 0.48 6.50 11.07
CA PHE A 116 -0.92 6.59 11.40
C PHE A 116 -1.31 5.51 12.41
N ARG A 117 -1.58 5.92 13.67
CA ARG A 117 -2.03 5.01 14.72
C ARG A 117 -3.52 4.74 14.58
N VAL A 118 -3.87 3.45 14.57
CA VAL A 118 -5.24 2.94 14.71
C VAL A 118 -5.25 1.79 15.72
N LEU A 119 -5.94 2.00 16.83
CA LEU A 119 -5.95 1.12 18.00
C LEU A 119 -4.52 0.82 18.47
N THR A 120 -4.14 -0.46 18.46
CA THR A 120 -2.83 -0.93 18.88
C THR A 120 -1.78 -0.87 17.76
N SER A 121 -2.20 -0.77 16.49
CA SER A 121 -1.30 -0.77 15.34
C SER A 121 -0.95 0.65 14.90
N VAL A 122 0.28 0.82 14.41
CA VAL A 122 0.65 1.96 13.56
C VAL A 122 0.81 1.41 12.14
N MET A 123 0.36 2.17 11.15
CA MET A 123 0.45 1.81 9.74
C MET A 123 0.71 3.06 8.90
N ASN A 124 0.91 2.87 7.61
CA ASN A 124 1.01 3.95 6.64
C ASN A 124 -0.14 3.85 5.60
N LEU A 125 -0.24 4.85 4.73
CA LEU A 125 -1.21 4.86 3.65
C LEU A 125 -0.95 3.74 2.64
N ALA A 126 0.31 3.38 2.39
CA ALA A 126 0.65 2.25 1.53
C ALA A 126 0.01 0.93 2.01
N ASP A 127 0.00 0.63 3.30
CA ASP A 127 -0.66 -0.56 3.86
C ASP A 127 -2.17 -0.55 3.59
N ILE A 128 -2.82 0.60 3.81
CA ILE A 128 -4.25 0.80 3.54
C ILE A 128 -4.54 0.56 2.05
N THR A 129 -3.71 1.12 1.15
CA THR A 129 -3.90 0.93 -0.30
C THR A 129 -3.70 -0.52 -0.75
N ILE A 130 -2.74 -1.24 -0.17
CA ILE A 130 -2.55 -2.68 -0.43
C ILE A 130 -3.79 -3.47 0.03
N ILE A 131 -4.29 -3.20 1.24
CA ILE A 131 -5.48 -3.89 1.78
C ILE A 131 -6.71 -3.64 0.89
N ILE A 132 -6.98 -2.37 0.53
CA ILE A 132 -8.10 -2.04 -0.36
C ILE A 132 -7.92 -2.71 -1.72
N GLY A 133 -6.70 -2.69 -2.27
CA GLY A 133 -6.39 -3.33 -3.53
C GLY A 133 -6.65 -4.84 -3.49
N ALA A 134 -6.21 -5.52 -2.43
CA ALA A 134 -6.45 -6.94 -2.22
C ALA A 134 -7.95 -7.25 -2.11
N ILE A 135 -8.72 -6.45 -1.36
CA ILE A 135 -10.17 -6.59 -1.25
C ILE A 135 -10.83 -6.45 -2.63
N LEU A 136 -10.41 -5.48 -3.45
CA LEU A 136 -10.94 -5.29 -4.80
C LEU A 136 -10.66 -6.49 -5.71
N LEU A 137 -9.46 -7.09 -5.61
CA LEU A 137 -9.12 -8.30 -6.38
C LEU A 137 -9.95 -9.53 -5.96
N LEU A 138 -10.26 -9.64 -4.67
CA LEU A 138 -11.07 -10.74 -4.12
C LEU A 138 -12.58 -10.52 -4.31
N SER A 139 -13.01 -9.26 -4.45
CA SER A 139 -14.42 -8.93 -4.67
C SER A 139 -14.90 -9.59 -5.96
N LYS A 140 -15.99 -10.36 -5.88
CA LYS A 140 -16.61 -10.94 -7.07
C LYS A 140 -16.92 -9.79 -8.03
N ALA A 141 -16.39 -9.89 -9.25
CA ALA A 141 -16.86 -9.10 -10.37
C ALA A 141 -18.39 -9.27 -10.42
N ASN A 142 -19.13 -8.22 -10.06
CA ASN A 142 -20.56 -8.16 -10.36
C ASN A 142 -20.67 -8.24 -11.88
N LYS A 143 -20.84 -9.45 -12.41
CA LYS A 143 -21.34 -9.65 -13.76
C LYS A 143 -22.69 -8.96 -13.74
N LYS A 144 -22.78 -7.76 -14.34
CA LYS A 144 -24.09 -7.25 -14.74
C LYS A 144 -24.69 -8.38 -15.59
N LYS A 145 -25.68 -9.08 -15.04
CA LYS A 145 -26.60 -9.90 -15.82
C LYS A 145 -27.35 -8.89 -16.69
N THR A 146 -26.89 -8.70 -17.92
CA THR A 146 -27.70 -8.20 -19.02
C THR A 146 -28.08 -9.40 -19.85
#